data_AF-A0A8C8UKL2-F1
#
_entry.id   AF-A0A8C8UKL2-F1
#
_cell.length_a   1.000
_cell.length_b   1.000
_cell.length_c   1.000
_cell.angle_alpha   90.00
_cell.angle_beta   90.00
_cell.angle_gamma   90.00
#
_symmetry.space_group_name_H-M   'P 1'
#
loop_
_entity.id
_entity.type
_entity.pdbx_description
1 polymer ?
#
loop_
_entity_poly.entity_id
_entity_poly.type
_entity_poly.pdbx_seq_one_letter_code
_entity_poly.pdbx_strand_id
1 'polypeptide(L)'
;QDLCHQCSDQVISSVWRSIRMSFKAPFTLLELAVKSLLRNEALAISTLQKLPMELFPSLFKEAFKSRHMKILTAMVAEWPFSCLPVGALMQVPDVVILQAVLDGVDMLLIQNVHLRKSKLRVLDLRNVHHVFWDAWPGIECGESSTGTLSKEQTGNCLNRYALRQLLKVVTDFDLRTHLNEQQAYLLQWAQQQKGSVRLCCMKVTICDTPMKIIKMFFSIFQPCYIEELELSTGWTPAALSCFARCFGQMRNLRKLHLARIYVNTKKAVNSLEDIEEKYTARLISQISKLNCLQHLFINGVYFSKLNSYSFLRCLKSPLESLSIKLSEFSQSDLEHLCRCQRLFQLKHLTLCGVVLFNLCPALLQFLLENVAATLQILELEDCGIGDSQLSALLPALTDYLLWPGKTSNGEKGTPSHPHNLQTIIYPAYGMCWGK
;
A
#
# COMPACT_ATOMS: atom_id res chain seq x y z
N GLN A 1 13.17 52.84 51.51
CA GLN A 1 12.99 51.46 52.01
C GLN A 1 12.32 50.59 50.94
N ASP A 2 12.58 50.86 49.66
CA ASP A 2 11.72 50.40 48.55
C ASP A 2 12.47 49.53 47.54
N LEU A 3 13.35 48.67 48.05
CA LEU A 3 14.11 47.70 47.23
C LEU A 3 13.91 46.24 47.65
N CYS A 4 12.97 45.94 48.57
CA CYS A 4 12.82 44.60 49.14
C CYS A 4 11.47 43.91 48.88
N HIS A 5 10.59 44.47 48.03
CA HIS A 5 9.32 43.80 47.68
C HIS A 5 9.27 43.26 46.24
N GLN A 6 10.02 43.80 45.28
CA GLN A 6 9.98 43.32 43.89
C GLN A 6 10.84 42.07 43.62
N CYS A 7 11.84 41.75 44.44
CA CYS A 7 12.63 40.53 44.27
C CYS A 7 11.93 39.26 44.79
N SER A 8 11.05 39.36 45.80
CA SER A 8 10.33 38.19 46.33
C SER A 8 9.21 37.73 45.39
N ASP A 9 8.50 38.64 44.74
CA ASP A 9 7.38 38.27 43.86
C ASP A 9 7.82 37.64 42.54
N GLN A 10 8.99 38.02 42.01
CA GLN A 10 9.56 37.39 40.82
C GLN A 10 10.09 35.98 41.09
N VAL A 11 10.65 35.73 42.27
CA VAL A 11 11.11 34.39 42.69
C VAL A 11 9.92 33.48 43.00
N ILE A 12 8.87 33.99 43.65
CA ILE A 12 7.64 33.22 43.88
C ILE A 12 6.93 32.92 42.55
N SER A 13 6.84 33.89 41.63
CA SER A 13 6.27 33.66 40.29
C SER A 13 7.08 32.66 39.46
N SER A 14 8.41 32.65 39.56
CA SER A 14 9.26 31.70 38.81
C SER A 14 9.20 30.29 39.40
N VAL A 15 9.12 30.17 40.73
CA VAL A 15 8.89 28.90 41.43
C VAL A 15 7.50 28.35 41.15
N TRP A 16 6.46 29.17 41.15
CA TRP A 16 5.11 28.72 40.76
C TRP A 16 4.99 28.37 39.28
N ARG A 17 5.69 29.07 38.37
CA ARG A 17 5.78 28.65 36.95
C ARG A 17 6.57 27.36 36.76
N SER A 18 7.60 27.12 37.57
CA SER A 18 8.38 25.88 37.56
C SER A 18 7.57 24.69 38.11
N ILE A 19 6.78 24.90 39.18
CA ILE A 19 5.89 23.89 39.76
C ILE A 19 4.68 23.61 38.85
N ARG A 20 4.19 24.61 38.10
CA ARG A 20 3.06 24.44 37.16
C ARG A 20 3.44 23.73 35.85
N MET A 21 4.72 23.46 35.60
CA MET A 21 5.23 22.87 34.35
C MET A 21 5.61 21.37 34.44
N SER A 22 5.27 20.65 35.52
CA SER A 22 5.58 19.21 35.61
C SER A 22 4.43 18.29 36.03
N PHE A 23 3.19 18.77 36.12
CA PHE A 23 2.05 17.88 36.35
C PHE A 23 1.53 17.35 35.02
N LYS A 24 2.07 16.19 34.59
CA LYS A 24 1.30 15.30 33.72
C LYS A 24 -0.10 15.14 34.32
N ALA A 25 -1.13 15.22 33.48
CA ALA A 25 -2.50 14.95 33.93
C ALA A 25 -2.53 13.65 34.75
N PRO A 26 -3.20 13.63 35.92
CA PRO A 26 -3.24 12.45 36.77
C PRO A 26 -3.82 11.28 35.99
N PHE A 27 -3.21 10.11 36.14
CA PHE A 27 -3.68 8.89 35.47
C PHE A 27 -5.15 8.64 35.82
N THR A 28 -5.94 8.27 34.82
CA THR A 28 -7.33 7.84 35.05
C THR A 28 -7.35 6.59 35.93
N LEU A 29 -8.47 6.34 36.62
CA LEU A 29 -8.64 5.13 37.43
C LEU A 29 -8.39 3.85 36.60
N LEU A 30 -8.81 3.88 35.33
CA LEU A 30 -8.58 2.81 34.37
C LEU A 30 -7.09 2.57 34.12
N GLU A 31 -6.32 3.62 33.86
CA GLU A 31 -4.87 3.52 33.65
C GLU A 31 -4.15 2.99 34.90
N LEU A 32 -4.58 3.40 36.09
CA LEU A 32 -4.04 2.90 37.35
C LEU A 32 -4.37 1.42 37.57
N ALA A 33 -5.61 1.01 37.29
CA ALA A 33 -6.03 -0.38 37.38
C ALA A 33 -5.25 -1.29 36.40
N VAL A 34 -5.11 -0.85 35.15
CA VAL A 34 -4.32 -1.55 34.13
C VAL A 34 -2.87 -1.70 34.56
N LYS A 35 -2.22 -0.61 35.00
CA LYS A 35 -0.83 -0.66 35.49
C LYS A 35 -0.67 -1.54 36.72
N SER A 36 -1.63 -1.50 37.64
CA SER A 36 -1.61 -2.35 38.84
C SER A 36 -1.75 -3.83 38.46
N LEU A 37 -2.62 -4.16 37.50
CA LEU A 37 -2.79 -5.54 37.05
C LEU A 37 -1.53 -6.08 36.39
N LEU A 38 -0.89 -5.28 35.52
CA LEU A 38 0.33 -5.66 34.81
C LEU A 38 1.56 -5.87 35.72
N ARG A 39 1.55 -5.33 36.94
CA ARG A 39 2.63 -5.59 37.92
C ARG A 39 2.69 -7.04 38.38
N ASN A 40 1.58 -7.77 38.33
CA ASN A 40 1.51 -9.17 38.73
C ASN A 40 1.12 -10.04 37.54
N GLU A 41 2.14 -10.58 36.85
CA GLU A 41 1.99 -11.41 35.66
C GLU A 41 1.03 -12.59 35.84
N ALA A 42 1.16 -13.36 36.93
CA ALA A 42 0.33 -14.53 37.19
C ALA A 42 -1.15 -14.13 37.44
N LEU A 43 -1.38 -13.04 38.18
CA LEU A 43 -2.72 -12.51 38.39
C LEU A 43 -3.32 -11.97 37.09
N ALA A 44 -2.56 -11.23 36.30
CA ALA A 44 -3.00 -10.69 35.03
C ALA A 44 -3.47 -11.82 34.09
N ILE A 45 -2.66 -12.87 33.92
CA ILE A 45 -2.97 -14.00 33.03
C ILE A 45 -4.20 -14.77 33.54
N SER A 46 -4.27 -15.09 34.83
CA SER A 46 -5.39 -15.86 35.40
C SER A 46 -6.74 -15.12 35.38
N THR A 47 -6.72 -13.78 35.28
CA THR A 47 -7.94 -12.96 35.26
C THR A 47 -8.45 -12.66 33.85
N LEU A 48 -7.68 -12.91 32.78
CA LEU A 48 -8.07 -12.60 31.39
C LEU A 48 -9.44 -13.17 31.01
N GLN A 49 -9.75 -14.40 31.41
CA GLN A 49 -11.04 -15.05 31.10
C GLN A 49 -12.26 -14.40 31.77
N LYS A 50 -12.03 -13.65 32.85
CA LYS A 50 -13.06 -12.94 33.63
C LYS A 50 -13.07 -11.44 33.34
N LEU A 51 -12.08 -10.94 32.60
CA LEU A 51 -11.93 -9.53 32.30
C LEU A 51 -13.02 -9.10 31.29
N PRO A 52 -13.71 -7.97 31.52
CA PRO A 52 -14.59 -7.37 30.53
C PRO A 52 -13.85 -7.09 29.22
N MET A 53 -14.50 -7.37 28.08
CA MET A 53 -13.87 -7.24 26.76
C MET A 53 -13.43 -5.81 26.44
N GLU A 54 -14.10 -4.82 27.04
CA GLU A 54 -13.83 -3.38 26.88
C GLU A 54 -12.45 -2.99 27.43
N LEU A 55 -11.91 -3.76 28.38
CA LEU A 55 -10.61 -3.50 28.99
C LEU A 55 -9.45 -4.13 28.22
N PHE A 56 -9.71 -5.10 27.35
CA PHE A 56 -8.66 -5.81 26.60
C PHE A 56 -7.80 -4.87 25.74
N PRO A 57 -8.36 -3.93 24.94
CA PRO A 57 -7.53 -3.05 24.12
C PRO A 57 -6.59 -2.18 24.96
N SER A 58 -7.09 -1.56 26.03
CA SER A 58 -6.30 -0.72 26.92
C SER A 58 -5.20 -1.51 27.63
N LEU A 59 -5.53 -2.70 28.14
CA LEU A 59 -4.58 -3.59 28.78
C LEU A 59 -3.51 -4.07 27.79
N PHE A 60 -3.89 -4.43 26.56
CA PHE A 60 -2.97 -4.88 25.52
C PHE A 60 -2.01 -3.76 25.12
N LYS A 61 -2.52 -2.54 24.90
CA LYS A 61 -1.72 -1.36 24.55
C LYS A 61 -0.69 -1.05 25.65
N GLU A 62 -1.06 -1.15 26.92
CA GLU A 62 -0.14 -0.92 28.03
C GLU A 62 0.85 -2.08 28.23
N ALA A 63 0.41 -3.33 28.08
CA ALA A 63 1.28 -4.51 28.11
C ALA A 63 2.32 -4.47 26.99
N PHE A 64 1.92 -4.00 25.80
CA PHE A 64 2.78 -3.78 24.65
C PHE A 64 3.84 -2.73 24.95
N LYS A 65 3.43 -1.54 25.40
CA LYS A 65 4.34 -0.44 25.76
C LYS A 65 5.32 -0.83 26.87
N SER A 66 4.84 -1.56 27.87
CA SER A 66 5.63 -2.00 29.03
C SER A 66 6.39 -3.31 28.78
N ARG A 67 6.29 -3.87 27.58
CA ARG A 67 6.96 -5.10 27.14
C ARG A 67 6.69 -6.34 28.02
N HIS A 68 5.45 -6.50 28.48
CA HIS A 68 5.02 -7.70 29.22
C HIS A 68 4.69 -8.87 28.28
N MET A 69 5.72 -9.53 27.74
CA MET A 69 5.58 -10.50 26.64
C MET A 69 4.64 -11.65 26.96
N LYS A 70 4.77 -12.30 28.11
CA LYS A 70 3.91 -13.43 28.48
C LYS A 70 2.44 -13.05 28.63
N ILE A 71 2.18 -11.83 29.11
CA ILE A 71 0.82 -11.29 29.19
C ILE A 71 0.28 -11.07 27.77
N LEU A 72 1.06 -10.48 26.86
CA LEU A 72 0.67 -10.33 25.45
C LEU A 72 0.35 -11.67 24.81
N THR A 73 1.21 -12.67 24.98
CA THR A 73 1.03 -14.04 24.48
C THR A 73 -0.30 -14.63 24.97
N ALA A 74 -0.61 -14.52 26.26
CA ALA A 74 -1.89 -14.97 26.80
C ALA A 74 -3.09 -14.15 26.29
N MET A 75 -2.94 -12.84 26.14
CA MET A 75 -3.99 -11.95 25.64
C MET A 75 -4.35 -12.21 24.18
N VAL A 76 -3.38 -12.55 23.32
CA VAL A 76 -3.64 -12.93 21.94
C VAL A 76 -4.46 -14.23 21.89
N ALA A 77 -4.11 -15.21 22.73
CA ALA A 77 -4.85 -16.46 22.81
C ALA A 77 -6.30 -16.26 23.27
N GLU A 78 -6.53 -15.36 24.24
CA GLU A 78 -7.86 -15.05 24.80
C GLU A 78 -8.53 -13.83 24.13
N TRP A 79 -8.06 -13.41 22.95
CA TRP A 79 -8.52 -12.16 22.35
C TRP A 79 -10.02 -12.20 22.03
N PRO A 80 -10.83 -11.27 22.57
CA PRO A 80 -12.29 -11.38 22.53
C PRO A 80 -12.90 -10.87 21.21
N PHE A 81 -12.11 -10.28 20.31
CA PHE A 81 -12.58 -9.70 19.05
C PHE A 81 -12.15 -10.53 17.83
N SER A 82 -12.82 -10.32 16.70
CA SER A 82 -12.53 -11.02 15.45
C SER A 82 -11.21 -10.59 14.79
N CYS A 83 -10.76 -9.37 15.05
CA CYS A 83 -9.55 -8.78 14.48
C CYS A 83 -8.63 -8.25 15.58
N LEU A 84 -7.33 -8.46 15.43
CA LEU A 84 -6.29 -7.87 16.25
C LEU A 84 -5.27 -7.16 15.33
N PRO A 85 -5.32 -5.82 15.22
CA PRO A 85 -4.40 -5.04 14.38
C PRO A 85 -3.13 -4.64 15.16
N VAL A 86 -2.25 -5.62 15.43
CA VAL A 86 -0.99 -5.38 16.16
C VAL A 86 -0.05 -4.48 15.37
N GLY A 87 -0.04 -4.58 14.04
CA GLY A 87 0.89 -3.82 13.21
C GLY A 87 0.80 -2.29 13.41
N ALA A 88 -0.39 -1.77 13.73
CA ALA A 88 -0.59 -0.36 14.06
C ALA A 88 0.17 0.12 15.32
N LEU A 89 0.48 -0.80 16.25
CA LEU A 89 1.28 -0.55 17.45
C LEU A 89 2.79 -0.75 17.19
N MET A 90 3.13 -1.59 16.21
CA MET A 90 4.51 -1.94 15.85
C MET A 90 5.07 -1.04 14.76
N GLN A 91 5.10 0.28 15.02
CA GLN A 91 5.70 1.24 14.07
C GLN A 91 7.20 1.00 13.85
N VAL A 92 7.88 0.51 14.90
CA VAL A 92 9.28 0.10 14.85
C VAL A 92 9.36 -1.43 14.90
N PRO A 93 10.19 -2.04 14.06
CA PRO A 93 10.50 -3.46 14.14
C PRO A 93 10.96 -3.92 15.54
N ASP A 94 10.18 -4.77 16.19
CA ASP A 94 10.53 -5.50 17.43
C ASP A 94 10.20 -7.00 17.28
N VAL A 95 11.25 -7.83 17.18
CA VAL A 95 11.12 -9.28 17.00
C VAL A 95 10.59 -9.99 18.25
N VAL A 96 10.87 -9.46 19.44
CA VAL A 96 10.44 -10.08 20.71
C VAL A 96 8.94 -9.93 20.90
N ILE A 97 8.40 -8.77 20.54
CA ILE A 97 6.95 -8.55 20.54
C ILE A 97 6.27 -9.42 19.49
N LEU A 98 6.86 -9.52 18.28
CA LEU A 98 6.32 -10.37 17.23
C LEU A 98 6.28 -11.84 17.68
N GLN A 99 7.35 -12.33 18.28
CA GLN A 99 7.42 -13.66 18.91
C GLN A 99 6.28 -13.86 19.89
N ALA A 100 6.13 -12.97 20.87
CA ALA A 100 5.08 -13.08 21.87
C ALA A 100 3.67 -13.14 21.25
N VAL A 101 3.42 -12.37 20.19
CA VAL A 101 2.14 -12.37 19.48
C VAL A 101 1.91 -13.67 18.70
N LEU A 102 2.91 -14.15 17.97
CA LEU A 102 2.81 -15.40 17.20
C LEU A 102 2.73 -16.63 18.11
N ASP A 103 3.46 -16.64 19.23
CA ASP A 103 3.33 -17.66 20.28
C ASP A 103 1.89 -17.69 20.84
N GLY A 104 1.24 -16.52 20.95
CA GLY A 104 -0.16 -16.42 21.33
C GLY A 104 -1.12 -17.02 20.32
N VAL A 105 -0.82 -16.87 19.02
CA VAL A 105 -1.55 -17.55 17.95
C VAL A 105 -1.32 -19.06 18.03
N ASP A 106 -0.09 -19.50 18.26
CA ASP A 106 0.23 -20.93 18.38
C ASP A 106 -0.50 -21.56 19.57
N MET A 107 -0.56 -20.87 20.72
CA MET A 107 -1.37 -21.29 21.85
C MET A 107 -2.85 -21.40 21.48
N LEU A 108 -3.42 -20.42 20.77
CA LEU A 108 -4.81 -20.48 20.31
C LEU A 108 -5.05 -21.69 19.39
N LEU A 109 -4.13 -21.97 18.47
CA LEU A 109 -4.24 -23.08 17.52
C LEU A 109 -4.19 -24.44 18.24
N ILE A 110 -3.29 -24.60 19.22
CA ILE A 110 -3.17 -25.80 20.05
C ILE A 110 -4.40 -25.96 20.95
N GLN A 111 -4.91 -24.86 21.50
CA GLN A 111 -5.98 -24.83 22.51
C GLN A 111 -7.39 -24.76 21.92
N ASN A 112 -7.59 -24.97 20.61
CA ASN A 112 -8.90 -25.07 19.95
C ASN A 112 -9.89 -26.07 20.60
N VAL A 113 -9.45 -26.86 21.58
CA VAL A 113 -10.28 -27.77 22.39
C VAL A 113 -10.76 -27.14 23.72
N HIS A 114 -10.11 -26.11 24.28
CA HIS A 114 -10.32 -25.67 25.68
C HIS A 114 -10.75 -24.20 25.88
N LEU A 115 -10.52 -23.28 24.93
CA LEU A 115 -10.87 -21.85 25.10
C LEU A 115 -12.04 -21.41 24.21
N ARG A 116 -13.28 -21.65 24.67
CA ARG A 116 -14.52 -21.31 23.94
C ARG A 116 -14.77 -19.80 23.74
N LYS A 117 -13.92 -18.91 24.29
CA LYS A 117 -14.16 -17.45 24.30
C LYS A 117 -13.37 -16.67 23.25
N SER A 118 -12.24 -17.18 22.77
CA SER A 118 -11.44 -16.45 21.77
C SER A 118 -12.22 -16.33 20.47
N LYS A 119 -12.36 -15.10 19.96
CA LYS A 119 -13.05 -14.84 18.70
C LYS A 119 -12.08 -14.49 17.57
N LEU A 120 -10.77 -14.54 17.83
CA LEU A 120 -9.75 -14.09 16.88
C LEU A 120 -9.82 -14.88 15.57
N ARG A 121 -10.09 -14.16 14.48
CA ARG A 121 -10.10 -14.69 13.11
C ARG A 121 -9.02 -14.06 12.25
N VAL A 122 -8.64 -12.82 12.55
CA VAL A 122 -7.67 -12.05 11.76
C VAL A 122 -6.63 -11.43 12.68
N LEU A 123 -5.37 -11.84 12.52
CA LEU A 123 -4.22 -11.11 13.04
C LEU A 123 -3.69 -10.21 11.92
N ASP A 124 -3.74 -8.89 12.11
CA ASP A 124 -3.22 -7.93 11.14
C ASP A 124 -1.91 -7.32 11.65
N LEU A 125 -0.81 -7.69 10.98
CA LEU A 125 0.54 -7.22 11.25
C LEU A 125 0.91 -6.01 10.39
N ARG A 126 0.02 -5.54 9.52
CA ARG A 126 0.25 -4.35 8.71
C ARG A 126 0.14 -3.09 9.56
N ASN A 127 0.94 -2.08 9.23
CA ASN A 127 0.87 -0.77 9.86
C ASN A 127 -0.30 0.05 9.30
N VAL A 128 -1.52 -0.40 9.58
CA VAL A 128 -2.80 0.20 9.16
C VAL A 128 -3.78 0.18 10.34
N HIS A 129 -4.89 0.92 10.24
CA HIS A 129 -5.95 0.93 11.27
C HIS A 129 -5.56 1.55 12.63
N HIS A 130 -4.77 2.62 12.65
CA HIS A 130 -4.45 3.37 13.89
C HIS A 130 -5.69 3.80 14.69
N VAL A 131 -6.80 4.12 13.99
CA VAL A 131 -8.08 4.50 14.58
C VAL A 131 -8.62 3.46 15.56
N PHE A 132 -8.35 2.16 15.34
CA PHE A 132 -8.77 1.09 16.25
C PHE A 132 -8.26 1.31 17.67
N TRP A 133 -7.02 1.79 17.82
CA TRP A 133 -6.36 1.98 19.10
C TRP A 133 -6.63 3.34 19.76
N ASP A 134 -7.20 4.30 19.01
CA ASP A 134 -7.40 5.68 19.44
C ASP A 134 -8.88 6.04 19.67
N ALA A 135 -9.80 5.37 18.97
CA ALA A 135 -11.24 5.67 19.02
C ALA A 135 -12.06 4.76 19.96
N TRP A 136 -11.41 3.90 20.75
CA TRP A 136 -12.13 2.92 21.58
C TRP A 136 -12.41 3.44 23.00
N PRO A 137 -13.59 4.06 23.17
CA PRO A 137 -14.45 3.74 24.30
C PRO A 137 -15.86 3.43 23.78
N GLY A 138 -16.12 2.17 23.41
CA GLY A 138 -17.49 1.65 23.30
C GLY A 138 -18.19 1.70 21.93
N ILE A 139 -17.48 1.60 20.80
CA ILE A 139 -18.12 1.41 19.49
C ILE A 139 -18.03 -0.06 19.10
N GLU A 140 -19.17 -0.75 19.00
CA GLU A 140 -19.25 -1.98 18.21
C GLU A 140 -18.78 -1.63 16.80
N CYS A 141 -17.56 -2.06 16.43
CA CYS A 141 -17.12 -2.03 15.05
C CYS A 141 -18.07 -2.93 14.25
N GLY A 142 -19.13 -2.33 13.73
CA GLY A 142 -19.97 -2.90 12.71
C GLY A 142 -19.11 -3.38 11.54
N GLU A 143 -19.59 -4.44 10.91
CA GLU A 143 -19.03 -5.08 9.73
C GLU A 143 -18.87 -4.08 8.57
N SER A 144 -17.85 -3.23 8.60
CA SER A 144 -17.56 -2.31 7.52
C SER A 144 -16.56 -2.96 6.57
N SER A 145 -17.08 -3.83 5.71
CA SER A 145 -16.79 -3.81 4.26
C SER A 145 -17.60 -4.92 3.57
N THR A 146 -18.84 -4.60 3.19
CA THR A 146 -19.48 -5.26 2.05
C THR A 146 -18.83 -4.77 0.76
N GLY A 147 -17.57 -5.17 0.55
CA GLY A 147 -16.94 -5.11 -0.76
C GLY A 147 -17.56 -6.19 -1.63
N THR A 148 -18.24 -5.78 -2.69
CA THR A 148 -18.90 -6.59 -3.71
C THR A 148 -18.20 -7.93 -3.96
N LEU A 149 -18.85 -9.02 -3.54
CA LEU A 149 -18.49 -10.38 -3.93
C LEU A 149 -18.62 -10.50 -5.44
N SER A 150 -17.50 -10.28 -6.15
CA SER A 150 -17.31 -10.73 -7.51
C SER A 150 -17.58 -12.23 -7.56
N LYS A 151 -18.53 -12.67 -8.40
CA LYS A 151 -18.77 -14.07 -8.71
C LYS A 151 -17.48 -14.68 -9.27
N GLU A 152 -16.72 -15.37 -8.43
CA GLU A 152 -15.44 -15.98 -8.78
C GLU A 152 -15.62 -17.17 -9.74
N GLN A 153 -15.05 -17.07 -10.94
CA GLN A 153 -14.87 -18.20 -11.86
C GLN A 153 -13.63 -19.04 -11.54
N THR A 154 -13.78 -20.32 -11.83
CA THR A 154 -13.04 -21.52 -11.45
C THR A 154 -11.53 -21.52 -11.70
N GLY A 155 -10.77 -21.97 -10.70
CA GLY A 155 -9.38 -22.41 -10.85
C GLY A 155 -8.79 -22.89 -9.53
N ASN A 156 -8.63 -24.22 -9.40
CA ASN A 156 -8.09 -25.00 -8.28
C ASN A 156 -7.37 -24.19 -7.17
N CYS A 157 -8.15 -23.75 -6.19
CA CYS A 157 -7.65 -23.51 -4.84
C CYS A 157 -8.17 -24.64 -3.98
N LEU A 158 -7.27 -25.32 -3.27
CA LEU A 158 -7.55 -26.39 -2.32
C LEU A 158 -8.78 -26.04 -1.45
N ASN A 159 -9.65 -27.04 -1.28
CA ASN A 159 -10.92 -27.05 -0.55
C ASN A 159 -11.33 -25.70 0.09
N ARG A 160 -11.97 -24.85 -0.74
CA ARG A 160 -12.33 -23.44 -0.44
C ARG A 160 -13.11 -23.24 0.87
N TYR A 161 -13.77 -24.28 1.37
CA TYR A 161 -14.52 -24.28 2.62
C TYR A 161 -13.64 -24.44 3.87
N ALA A 162 -12.61 -25.29 3.81
CA ALA A 162 -11.68 -25.50 4.93
C ALA A 162 -10.84 -24.25 5.20
N LEU A 163 -10.37 -23.58 4.14
CA LEU A 163 -9.57 -22.36 4.26
C LEU A 163 -10.35 -21.14 4.79
N ARG A 164 -11.68 -21.15 4.75
CA ARG A 164 -12.51 -20.06 5.31
C ARG A 164 -12.59 -20.08 6.83
N GLN A 165 -12.25 -21.20 7.46
CA GLN A 165 -12.34 -21.35 8.91
C GLN A 165 -11.01 -21.08 9.64
N LEU A 166 -9.88 -21.11 8.91
CA LEU A 166 -8.55 -20.88 9.48
C LEU A 166 -8.35 -19.42 9.88
N LEU A 167 -7.59 -19.20 10.95
CA LEU A 167 -7.12 -17.89 11.35
C LEU A 167 -6.29 -17.28 10.22
N LYS A 168 -6.62 -16.05 9.84
CA LYS A 168 -5.94 -15.28 8.81
C LYS A 168 -4.85 -14.43 9.43
N VAL A 169 -3.62 -14.56 8.96
CA VAL A 169 -2.52 -13.64 9.31
C VAL A 169 -2.25 -12.77 8.10
N VAL A 170 -2.44 -11.46 8.27
CA VAL A 170 -2.27 -10.45 7.22
C VAL A 170 -1.00 -9.65 7.50
N THR A 171 -0.19 -9.45 6.47
CA THR A 171 1.09 -8.76 6.59
C THR A 171 1.53 -8.15 5.26
N ASP A 172 2.48 -7.23 5.32
CA ASP A 172 3.14 -6.65 4.17
C ASP A 172 4.64 -6.97 4.24
N PHE A 173 5.28 -7.13 3.09
CA PHE A 173 6.70 -7.48 3.03
C PHE A 173 7.49 -6.54 2.13
N ASP A 174 8.68 -6.19 2.59
CA ASP A 174 9.73 -5.57 1.78
C ASP A 174 10.88 -6.56 1.67
N LEU A 175 10.97 -7.22 0.51
CA LEU A 175 12.01 -8.19 0.20
C LEU A 175 13.24 -7.45 -0.32
N ARG A 176 14.36 -7.69 0.35
CA ARG A 176 15.68 -7.18 0.01
C ARG A 176 16.72 -8.30 0.04
N THR A 177 17.96 -7.98 -0.33
CA THR A 177 19.12 -8.89 -0.20
C THR A 177 19.22 -9.50 1.20
N HIS A 178 18.98 -8.67 2.22
CA HIS A 178 19.00 -9.06 3.62
C HIS A 178 17.63 -8.80 4.22
N LEU A 179 16.97 -9.87 4.65
CA LEU A 179 15.74 -9.79 5.45
C LEU A 179 16.12 -9.32 6.85
N ASN A 180 15.32 -8.43 7.43
CA ASN A 180 15.50 -8.08 8.82
C ASN A 180 15.09 -9.26 9.74
N GLU A 181 15.49 -9.20 11.02
CA GLU A 181 15.25 -10.29 11.97
C GLU A 181 13.76 -10.63 12.12
N GLN A 182 12.88 -9.61 12.14
CA GLN A 182 11.44 -9.83 12.22
C GLN A 182 10.88 -10.55 10.99
N GLN A 183 11.27 -10.13 9.79
CA GLN A 183 10.83 -10.73 8.53
C GLN A 183 11.31 -12.17 8.43
N ALA A 184 12.58 -12.43 8.79
CA ALA A 184 13.15 -13.76 8.81
C ALA A 184 12.39 -14.66 9.80
N TYR A 185 12.12 -14.17 11.02
CA TYR A 185 11.36 -14.89 12.02
C TYR A 185 9.92 -15.17 11.56
N LEU A 186 9.22 -14.17 11.01
CA LEU A 186 7.86 -14.34 10.48
C LEU A 186 7.82 -15.37 9.36
N LEU A 187 8.79 -15.36 8.45
CA LEU A 187 8.88 -16.35 7.37
C LEU A 187 9.12 -17.76 7.90
N GLN A 188 9.99 -17.92 8.90
CA GLN A 188 10.24 -19.19 9.56
C GLN A 188 8.98 -19.72 10.25
N TRP A 189 8.30 -18.87 11.04
CA TRP A 189 7.05 -19.22 11.70
C TRP A 189 5.95 -19.57 10.68
N ALA A 190 5.79 -18.75 9.64
CA ALA A 190 4.81 -18.96 8.57
C ALA A 190 5.05 -20.29 7.83
N GLN A 191 6.32 -20.69 7.66
CA GLN A 191 6.66 -21.97 7.07
C GLN A 191 6.27 -23.15 7.99
N GLN A 192 6.43 -23.01 9.30
CA GLN A 192 6.02 -24.01 10.29
C GLN A 192 4.49 -24.14 10.38
N GLN A 193 3.76 -23.02 10.30
CA GLN A 193 2.30 -22.98 10.39
C GLN A 193 1.58 -23.19 9.05
N LYS A 194 2.28 -23.71 8.05
CA LYS A 194 1.72 -23.96 6.72
C LYS A 194 0.58 -24.97 6.80
N GLY A 195 -0.64 -24.50 6.52
CA GLY A 195 -1.87 -25.32 6.54
C GLY A 195 -2.68 -25.18 7.83
N SER A 196 -2.09 -24.66 8.91
CA SER A 196 -2.77 -24.34 10.17
C SER A 196 -3.37 -22.94 10.16
N VAL A 197 -2.72 -22.00 9.46
CA VAL A 197 -3.19 -20.62 9.30
C VAL A 197 -3.24 -20.22 7.84
N ARG A 198 -4.09 -19.25 7.54
CA ARG A 198 -4.18 -18.62 6.23
C ARG A 198 -3.27 -17.40 6.18
N LEU A 199 -2.12 -17.56 5.54
CA LEU A 199 -1.14 -16.50 5.35
C LEU A 199 -1.50 -15.65 4.13
N CYS A 200 -1.67 -14.35 4.33
CA CYS A 200 -2.02 -13.42 3.29
C CYS A 200 -1.06 -12.22 3.30
N CYS A 201 -0.35 -12.02 2.19
CA CYS A 201 0.44 -10.81 1.99
C CYS A 201 -0.29 -9.89 1.02
N MET A 202 -0.57 -8.64 1.45
CA MET A 202 -1.36 -7.68 0.67
C MET A 202 -0.46 -6.80 -0.20
N LYS A 203 0.64 -6.31 0.38
CA LYS A 203 1.66 -5.52 -0.31
C LYS A 203 3.03 -6.20 -0.26
N VAL A 204 3.67 -6.29 -1.42
CA VAL A 204 5.05 -6.76 -1.55
C VAL A 204 5.89 -5.74 -2.30
N THR A 205 7.00 -5.32 -1.69
CA THR A 205 8.08 -4.60 -2.35
C THR A 205 9.23 -5.58 -2.59
N ILE A 206 9.80 -5.60 -3.79
CA ILE A 206 10.96 -6.42 -4.15
C ILE A 206 12.05 -5.50 -4.70
N CYS A 207 13.17 -5.44 -4.00
CA CYS A 207 14.32 -4.60 -4.36
C CYS A 207 15.61 -5.43 -4.23
N ASP A 208 16.42 -5.49 -5.28
CA ASP A 208 17.72 -6.18 -5.31
C ASP A 208 17.70 -7.61 -4.71
N THR A 209 16.57 -8.31 -4.78
CA THR A 209 16.38 -9.56 -4.03
C THR A 209 16.82 -10.78 -4.82
N PRO A 210 17.66 -11.66 -4.25
CA PRO A 210 18.01 -12.93 -4.87
C PRO A 210 16.77 -13.78 -5.19
N MET A 211 16.70 -14.35 -6.39
CA MET A 211 15.57 -15.19 -6.84
C MET A 211 15.25 -16.36 -5.89
N LYS A 212 16.25 -16.87 -5.15
CA LYS A 212 16.05 -17.92 -4.13
C LYS A 212 15.10 -17.44 -3.01
N ILE A 213 15.28 -16.21 -2.53
CA ILE A 213 14.44 -15.61 -1.48
C ILE A 213 13.03 -15.38 -2.02
N ILE A 214 12.92 -14.86 -3.25
CA ILE A 214 11.63 -14.65 -3.93
C ILE A 214 10.85 -15.97 -4.04
N LYS A 215 11.51 -17.03 -4.51
CA LYS A 215 10.89 -18.37 -4.62
C LYS A 215 10.47 -18.94 -3.26
N MET A 216 11.32 -18.80 -2.24
CA MET A 216 10.99 -19.20 -0.87
C MET A 216 9.75 -18.46 -0.38
N PHE A 217 9.72 -17.14 -0.52
CA PHE A 217 8.59 -16.30 -0.13
C PHE A 217 7.28 -16.77 -0.78
N PHE A 218 7.25 -16.94 -2.10
CA PHE A 218 6.05 -17.38 -2.81
C PHE A 218 5.69 -18.86 -2.63
N SER A 219 6.55 -19.65 -1.99
CA SER A 219 6.21 -21.01 -1.54
C SER A 219 5.44 -21.02 -0.22
N ILE A 220 5.52 -19.92 0.53
CA ILE A 220 4.86 -19.68 1.81
C ILE A 220 3.57 -18.85 1.57
N PHE A 221 3.70 -17.71 0.88
CA PHE A 221 2.60 -16.80 0.60
C PHE A 221 2.05 -16.99 -0.82
N GLN A 222 0.74 -17.17 -0.93
CA GLN A 222 0.10 -17.33 -2.24
C GLN A 222 0.03 -15.99 -2.99
N PRO A 223 0.50 -15.90 -4.25
CA PRO A 223 0.48 -14.65 -5.02
C PRO A 223 -0.91 -14.06 -5.24
N CYS A 224 -1.98 -14.86 -5.17
CA CYS A 224 -3.34 -14.39 -5.42
C CYS A 224 -3.85 -13.38 -4.38
N TYR A 225 -3.25 -13.30 -3.19
CA TYR A 225 -3.64 -12.33 -2.16
C TYR A 225 -3.03 -10.95 -2.32
N ILE A 226 -2.04 -10.80 -3.21
CA ILE A 226 -1.32 -9.54 -3.38
C ILE A 226 -2.19 -8.57 -4.17
N GLU A 227 -2.37 -7.39 -3.60
CA GLU A 227 -3.10 -6.28 -4.17
C GLU A 227 -2.15 -5.16 -4.62
N GLU A 228 -0.99 -5.02 -3.97
CA GLU A 228 0.03 -4.03 -4.31
C GLU A 228 1.39 -4.69 -4.50
N LEU A 229 2.01 -4.44 -5.65
CA LEU A 229 3.36 -4.93 -5.95
C LEU A 229 4.25 -3.78 -6.39
N GLU A 230 5.41 -3.67 -5.74
CA GLU A 230 6.49 -2.80 -6.16
C GLU A 230 7.69 -3.65 -6.57
N LEU A 231 8.10 -3.51 -7.83
CA LEU A 231 9.28 -4.14 -8.37
C LEU A 231 10.32 -3.08 -8.65
N SER A 232 11.46 -3.17 -7.98
CA SER A 232 12.57 -2.28 -8.19
C SER A 232 13.87 -3.03 -8.55
N THR A 233 14.73 -2.31 -9.29
CA THR A 233 16.16 -2.60 -9.62
C THR A 233 16.49 -3.85 -10.46
N GLY A 234 17.36 -3.68 -11.47
CA GLY A 234 18.40 -4.65 -11.89
C GLY A 234 18.03 -6.08 -12.31
N TRP A 235 16.84 -6.33 -12.86
CA TRP A 235 16.42 -7.70 -13.19
C TRP A 235 17.12 -8.25 -14.44
N THR A 236 17.74 -9.43 -14.33
CA THR A 236 18.20 -10.16 -15.52
C THR A 236 17.00 -10.73 -16.30
N PRO A 237 17.10 -10.92 -17.64
CA PRO A 237 16.03 -11.53 -18.42
C PRO A 237 15.58 -12.88 -17.87
N ALA A 238 16.53 -13.70 -17.42
CA ALA A 238 16.26 -14.99 -16.80
C ALA A 238 15.48 -14.85 -15.48
N ALA A 239 15.84 -13.88 -14.63
CA ALA A 239 15.12 -13.62 -13.38
C ALA A 239 13.68 -13.15 -13.64
N LEU A 240 13.48 -12.21 -14.58
CA LEU A 240 12.14 -11.78 -14.99
C LEU A 240 11.32 -12.95 -15.52
N SER A 241 11.90 -13.81 -16.36
CA SER A 241 11.19 -14.96 -16.89
C SER A 241 10.81 -15.96 -15.80
N CYS A 242 11.65 -16.16 -14.78
CA CYS A 242 11.29 -16.99 -13.63
C CYS A 242 10.15 -16.36 -12.83
N PHE A 243 10.21 -15.04 -12.61
CA PHE A 243 9.20 -14.31 -11.85
C PHE A 243 7.87 -14.17 -12.58
N ALA A 244 7.87 -14.13 -13.91
CA ALA A 244 6.68 -13.97 -14.74
C ALA A 244 5.56 -14.95 -14.32
N ARG A 245 5.90 -16.22 -14.04
CA ARG A 245 4.90 -17.20 -13.59
C ARG A 245 4.21 -16.79 -12.28
N CYS A 246 4.96 -16.28 -11.30
CA CYS A 246 4.42 -15.76 -10.05
C CYS A 246 3.57 -14.51 -10.30
N PHE A 247 4.06 -13.61 -11.15
CA PHE A 247 3.37 -12.39 -11.52
C PHE A 247 1.99 -12.66 -12.16
N GLY A 248 1.90 -13.62 -13.09
CA GLY A 248 0.62 -14.02 -13.70
C GLY A 248 -0.36 -14.73 -12.75
N GLN A 249 0.05 -15.06 -11.52
CA GLN A 249 -0.82 -15.62 -10.48
C GLN A 249 -1.43 -14.54 -9.56
N MET A 250 -0.98 -13.29 -9.65
CA MET A 250 -1.46 -12.16 -8.84
C MET A 250 -2.77 -11.60 -9.39
N ARG A 251 -3.83 -12.41 -9.35
CA ARG A 251 -5.13 -12.08 -9.99
C ARG A 251 -5.84 -10.89 -9.36
N ASN A 252 -5.56 -10.58 -8.10
CA ASN A 252 -6.16 -9.47 -7.35
C ASN A 252 -5.28 -8.22 -7.32
N LEU A 253 -4.21 -8.18 -8.11
CA LEU A 253 -3.29 -7.04 -8.15
C LEU A 253 -4.01 -5.79 -8.67
N ARG A 254 -4.05 -4.73 -7.85
CA ARG A 254 -4.67 -3.44 -8.14
C ARG A 254 -3.66 -2.34 -8.40
N LYS A 255 -2.52 -2.37 -7.69
CA LYS A 255 -1.45 -1.39 -7.85
C LYS A 255 -0.16 -2.08 -8.25
N LEU A 256 0.47 -1.57 -9.30
CA LEU A 256 1.77 -2.02 -9.76
C LEU A 256 2.72 -0.83 -9.87
N HIS A 257 3.83 -0.89 -9.16
CA HIS A 257 4.94 0.05 -9.27
C HIS A 257 6.15 -0.66 -9.89
N LEU A 258 6.65 -0.12 -10.99
CA LEU A 258 7.83 -0.60 -11.70
C LEU A 258 8.89 0.50 -11.65
N ALA A 259 9.95 0.29 -10.86
CA ALA A 259 10.98 1.29 -10.62
C ALA A 259 12.39 0.81 -11.02
N ARG A 260 13.13 1.57 -11.83
CA ARG A 260 14.56 1.28 -12.14
C ARG A 260 14.81 -0.13 -12.66
N ILE A 261 13.87 -0.68 -13.43
CA ILE A 261 14.02 -2.00 -14.03
C ILE A 261 14.92 -1.85 -15.25
N TYR A 262 16.18 -2.23 -15.10
CA TYR A 262 17.15 -2.34 -16.19
C TYR A 262 17.37 -3.81 -16.51
N VAL A 263 17.14 -4.19 -17.76
CA VAL A 263 17.47 -5.53 -18.25
C VAL A 263 18.91 -5.51 -18.74
N ASN A 264 19.84 -6.05 -17.94
CA ASN A 264 21.26 -6.03 -18.26
C ASN A 264 21.63 -7.06 -19.35
N THR A 265 21.97 -6.57 -20.54
CA THR A 265 22.27 -7.36 -21.75
C THR A 265 23.77 -7.33 -22.12
N LYS A 266 24.67 -7.05 -21.17
CA LYS A 266 26.12 -6.84 -21.39
C LYS A 266 26.95 -8.04 -21.93
N LYS A 267 26.36 -9.06 -22.56
CA LYS A 267 27.11 -10.07 -23.32
C LYS A 267 26.79 -9.97 -24.81
N ALA A 268 27.73 -9.40 -25.56
CA ALA A 268 27.73 -9.34 -27.01
C ALA A 268 27.88 -10.75 -27.61
N VAL A 269 26.76 -11.37 -27.98
CA VAL A 269 26.71 -12.45 -28.97
C VAL A 269 25.40 -12.33 -29.75
N ASN A 270 25.46 -12.45 -31.07
CA ASN A 270 24.39 -12.17 -32.05
C ASN A 270 23.18 -13.13 -32.02
N SER A 271 22.90 -13.82 -30.90
CA SER A 271 21.81 -14.79 -30.74
C SER A 271 20.78 -14.41 -29.66
N LEU A 272 20.86 -13.19 -29.13
CA LEU A 272 20.10 -12.74 -27.95
C LEU A 272 18.73 -12.14 -28.30
N GLU A 273 18.50 -11.68 -29.54
CA GLU A 273 17.24 -11.03 -29.94
C GLU A 273 16.05 -11.98 -29.81
N ASP A 274 16.16 -13.21 -30.31
CA ASP A 274 15.13 -14.27 -30.14
C ASP A 274 14.84 -14.58 -28.66
N ILE A 275 15.86 -14.49 -27.79
CA ILE A 275 15.75 -14.81 -26.37
C ILE A 275 15.06 -13.67 -25.61
N GLU A 276 15.42 -12.42 -25.90
CA GLU A 276 14.80 -11.22 -25.35
C GLU A 276 13.34 -11.10 -25.76
N GLU A 277 13.03 -11.31 -27.03
CA GLU A 277 11.66 -11.37 -27.52
C GLU A 277 10.85 -12.45 -26.80
N LYS A 278 11.43 -13.64 -26.61
CA LYS A 278 10.78 -14.75 -25.91
C LYS A 278 10.49 -14.42 -24.44
N TYR A 279 11.40 -13.77 -23.73
CA TYR A 279 11.18 -13.34 -22.35
C TYR A 279 10.14 -12.23 -22.25
N THR A 280 10.18 -11.30 -23.19
CA THR A 280 9.22 -10.20 -23.31
C THR A 280 7.82 -10.72 -23.58
N ALA A 281 7.66 -11.59 -24.58
CA ALA A 281 6.39 -12.22 -24.90
C ALA A 281 5.82 -13.00 -23.69
N ARG A 282 6.69 -13.65 -22.91
CA ARG A 282 6.29 -14.30 -21.65
C ARG A 282 5.77 -13.30 -20.64
N LEU A 283 6.49 -12.21 -20.37
CA LEU A 283 6.07 -11.18 -19.41
C LEU A 283 4.73 -10.55 -19.83
N ILE A 284 4.64 -10.11 -21.09
CA ILE A 284 3.42 -9.54 -21.69
C ILE A 284 2.23 -10.50 -21.56
N SER A 285 2.46 -11.79 -21.85
CA SER A 285 1.44 -12.83 -21.65
C SER A 285 0.95 -12.93 -20.21
N GLN A 286 1.81 -12.70 -19.21
CA GLN A 286 1.39 -12.71 -17.81
C GLN A 286 0.67 -11.43 -17.38
N ILE A 287 1.06 -10.27 -17.92
CA ILE A 287 0.34 -9.00 -17.70
C ILE A 287 -1.12 -9.13 -18.13
N SER A 288 -1.39 -9.85 -19.23
CA SER A 288 -2.77 -10.11 -19.70
C SER A 288 -3.65 -10.92 -18.73
N LYS A 289 -3.09 -11.44 -17.64
CA LYS A 289 -3.82 -12.16 -16.59
C LYS A 289 -4.20 -11.26 -15.41
N LEU A 290 -3.68 -10.04 -15.38
CA LEU A 290 -3.99 -9.03 -14.37
C LEU A 290 -5.31 -8.36 -14.71
N ASN A 291 -6.40 -8.89 -14.16
CA ASN A 291 -7.74 -8.43 -14.49
C ASN A 291 -8.22 -7.28 -13.60
N CYS A 292 -7.55 -7.03 -12.48
CA CYS A 292 -7.95 -6.05 -11.46
C CYS A 292 -7.03 -4.83 -11.38
N LEU A 293 -6.07 -4.68 -12.29
CA LEU A 293 -5.07 -3.61 -12.21
C LEU A 293 -5.74 -2.26 -12.49
N GLN A 294 -5.66 -1.34 -11.53
CA GLN A 294 -6.27 -0.01 -11.60
C GLN A 294 -5.21 1.10 -11.61
N HIS A 295 -4.08 0.87 -10.96
CA HIS A 295 -3.04 1.88 -10.76
C HIS A 295 -1.69 1.36 -11.25
N LEU A 296 -1.08 2.10 -12.17
CA LEU A 296 0.21 1.77 -12.76
C LEU A 296 1.18 2.94 -12.58
N PHE A 297 2.30 2.66 -11.93
CA PHE A 297 3.39 3.61 -11.69
C PHE A 297 4.65 3.07 -12.37
N ILE A 298 5.24 3.87 -13.24
CA ILE A 298 6.42 3.50 -14.03
C ILE A 298 7.48 4.57 -13.81
N ASN A 299 8.59 4.18 -13.19
CA ASN A 299 9.70 5.06 -12.87
C ASN A 299 11.01 4.48 -13.39
N GLY A 300 11.68 5.14 -14.33
CA GLY A 300 13.02 4.71 -14.79
C GLY A 300 13.10 3.27 -15.32
N VAL A 301 12.14 2.81 -16.12
CA VAL A 301 12.19 1.47 -16.72
C VAL A 301 12.94 1.53 -18.05
N TYR A 302 14.13 0.92 -18.09
CA TYR A 302 15.00 0.90 -19.27
C TYR A 302 15.00 -0.52 -19.85
N PHE A 303 14.07 -0.77 -20.77
CA PHE A 303 14.19 -1.94 -21.64
C PHE A 303 15.11 -1.54 -22.79
N SER A 304 16.33 -2.07 -22.84
CA SER A 304 17.42 -1.59 -23.70
C SER A 304 17.25 -1.78 -25.22
N LYS A 305 16.02 -1.96 -25.72
CA LYS A 305 15.62 -2.11 -27.15
C LYS A 305 14.12 -2.38 -27.32
N LEU A 306 13.36 -2.64 -26.24
CA LEU A 306 11.92 -2.85 -26.37
C LEU A 306 11.20 -1.53 -26.54
N ASN A 307 10.17 -1.56 -27.37
CA ASN A 307 9.07 -0.62 -27.33
C ASN A 307 8.35 -0.72 -25.96
N SER A 308 8.74 0.18 -25.06
CA SER A 308 8.70 0.00 -23.61
C SER A 308 7.29 -0.11 -23.02
N TYR A 309 6.26 0.27 -23.80
CA TYR A 309 4.85 0.27 -23.40
C TYR A 309 3.95 -0.66 -24.21
N SER A 310 4.51 -1.53 -25.05
CA SER A 310 3.73 -2.55 -25.80
C SER A 310 2.85 -3.42 -24.90
N PHE A 311 3.27 -3.67 -23.66
CA PHE A 311 2.52 -4.45 -22.69
C PHE A 311 1.21 -3.79 -22.23
N LEU A 312 1.07 -2.46 -22.34
CA LEU A 312 -0.15 -1.76 -21.94
C LEU A 312 -1.37 -2.22 -22.74
N ARG A 313 -1.16 -2.59 -24.02
CA ARG A 313 -2.24 -3.13 -24.88
C ARG A 313 -2.82 -4.44 -24.38
N CYS A 314 -2.08 -5.15 -23.52
CA CYS A 314 -2.50 -6.43 -22.97
C CYS A 314 -3.29 -6.29 -21.66
N LEU A 315 -3.39 -5.07 -21.11
CA LEU A 315 -4.22 -4.82 -19.94
C LEU A 315 -5.68 -5.11 -20.25
N LYS A 316 -6.36 -5.79 -19.32
CA LYS A 316 -7.79 -6.14 -19.45
C LYS A 316 -8.69 -5.17 -18.72
N SER A 317 -8.23 -4.64 -17.60
CA SER A 317 -8.94 -3.62 -16.83
C SER A 317 -8.73 -2.24 -17.45
N PRO A 318 -9.73 -1.35 -17.40
CA PRO A 318 -9.45 0.08 -17.52
C PRO A 318 -8.57 0.55 -16.35
N LEU A 319 -7.60 1.41 -16.64
CA LEU A 319 -6.75 2.01 -15.61
C LEU A 319 -7.41 3.29 -15.08
N GLU A 320 -7.35 3.47 -13.76
CA GLU A 320 -7.82 4.68 -13.07
C GLU A 320 -6.68 5.68 -12.89
N SER A 321 -5.45 5.22 -12.67
CA SER A 321 -4.28 6.10 -12.59
C SER A 321 -3.06 5.57 -13.33
N LEU A 322 -2.39 6.47 -14.03
CA LEU A 322 -1.11 6.22 -14.69
C LEU A 322 -0.12 7.31 -14.28
N SER A 323 1.02 6.90 -13.73
CA SER A 323 2.13 7.80 -13.42
C SER A 323 3.39 7.34 -14.13
N ILE A 324 3.99 8.21 -14.93
CA ILE A 324 5.23 7.95 -15.68
C ILE A 324 6.27 8.98 -15.25
N LYS A 325 7.36 8.50 -14.65
CA LYS A 325 8.52 9.29 -14.24
C LYS A 325 9.75 8.82 -14.99
N LEU A 326 10.15 9.55 -16.03
CA LEU A 326 11.23 9.15 -16.93
C LEU A 326 11.98 10.36 -17.47
N SER A 327 13.31 10.24 -17.58
CA SER A 327 14.15 11.19 -18.31
C SER A 327 14.17 10.93 -19.83
N GLU A 328 13.90 9.71 -20.27
CA GLU A 328 13.88 9.30 -21.69
C GLU A 328 12.49 8.75 -22.04
N PHE A 329 11.68 9.54 -22.73
CA PHE A 329 10.36 9.16 -23.23
C PHE A 329 10.28 9.51 -24.71
N SER A 330 10.03 8.50 -25.55
CA SER A 330 10.10 8.65 -27.01
C SER A 330 8.74 8.89 -27.65
N GLN A 331 8.73 9.32 -28.92
CA GLN A 331 7.49 9.40 -29.70
C GLN A 331 6.78 8.04 -29.83
N SER A 332 7.54 6.95 -30.00
CA SER A 332 6.96 5.60 -30.03
C SER A 332 6.25 5.25 -28.74
N ASP A 333 6.77 5.67 -27.59
CA ASP A 333 6.11 5.41 -26.30
C ASP A 333 4.77 6.13 -26.23
N LEU A 334 4.70 7.38 -26.68
CA LEU A 334 3.45 8.15 -26.78
C LEU A 334 2.43 7.48 -27.72
N GLU A 335 2.87 6.99 -28.87
CA GLU A 335 1.98 6.26 -29.79
C GLU A 335 1.41 4.99 -29.15
N HIS A 336 2.16 4.33 -28.27
CA HIS A 336 1.71 3.15 -27.55
C HIS A 336 0.65 3.47 -26.50
N LEU A 337 0.78 4.61 -25.82
CA LEU A 337 -0.28 5.13 -24.95
C LEU A 337 -1.56 5.42 -25.76
N CYS A 338 -1.43 6.14 -26.88
CA CYS A 338 -2.57 6.50 -27.73
C CYS A 338 -3.33 5.28 -28.28
N ARG A 339 -2.62 4.18 -28.56
CA ARG A 339 -3.24 2.93 -29.05
C ARG A 339 -3.90 2.10 -27.94
N CYS A 340 -3.72 2.46 -26.67
CA CYS A 340 -4.25 1.69 -25.54
C CYS A 340 -5.59 2.26 -25.05
N GLN A 341 -6.70 1.71 -25.57
CA GLN A 341 -8.06 2.10 -25.20
C GLN A 341 -8.36 1.98 -23.69
N ARG A 342 -7.60 1.16 -22.96
CA ARG A 342 -7.75 0.99 -21.51
C ARG A 342 -7.32 2.21 -20.69
N LEU A 343 -6.58 3.13 -21.32
CA LEU A 343 -6.19 4.40 -20.72
C LEU A 343 -7.28 5.46 -20.83
N PHE A 344 -8.28 5.29 -21.70
CA PHE A 344 -9.32 6.31 -21.95
C PHE A 344 -10.35 6.44 -20.83
N GLN A 345 -10.13 5.76 -19.70
CA GLN A 345 -10.93 5.88 -18.48
C GLN A 345 -10.07 6.37 -17.30
N LEU A 346 -8.87 6.90 -17.59
CA LEU A 346 -7.98 7.44 -16.58
C LEU A 346 -8.65 8.61 -15.87
N LYS A 347 -8.56 8.59 -14.54
CA LYS A 347 -8.89 9.70 -13.65
C LYS A 347 -7.65 10.51 -13.29
N HIS A 348 -6.49 9.86 -13.24
CA HIS A 348 -5.24 10.51 -12.85
C HIS A 348 -4.14 10.19 -13.85
N LEU A 349 -3.56 11.22 -14.46
CA LEU A 349 -2.38 11.12 -15.33
C LEU A 349 -1.28 12.01 -14.78
N THR A 350 -0.16 11.42 -14.40
CA THR A 350 1.04 12.14 -13.94
C THR A 350 2.19 11.85 -14.89
N LEU A 351 2.78 12.89 -15.47
CA LEU A 351 4.03 12.83 -16.23
C LEU A 351 5.07 13.68 -15.49
N CYS A 352 6.20 13.07 -15.13
CA CYS A 352 7.26 13.72 -14.36
C CYS A 352 8.61 13.53 -15.08
N GLY A 353 9.29 14.64 -15.40
CA GLY A 353 10.58 14.66 -16.10
C GLY A 353 10.52 14.29 -17.59
N VAL A 354 9.32 14.08 -18.13
CA VAL A 354 9.09 13.67 -19.53
C VAL A 354 9.20 14.89 -20.43
N VAL A 355 10.23 14.97 -21.28
CA VAL A 355 10.44 16.10 -22.21
C VAL A 355 9.42 16.07 -23.35
N LEU A 356 8.31 16.79 -23.21
CA LEU A 356 7.22 16.85 -24.18
C LEU A 356 7.58 17.67 -25.44
N PHE A 357 8.52 18.62 -25.34
CA PHE A 357 8.94 19.49 -26.46
C PHE A 357 9.29 18.72 -27.74
N ASN A 358 9.90 17.55 -27.62
CA ASN A 358 10.36 16.73 -28.76
C ASN A 358 9.29 15.78 -29.32
N LEU A 359 8.09 15.73 -28.73
CA LEU A 359 7.04 14.79 -29.13
C LEU A 359 6.11 15.42 -30.18
N CYS A 360 5.32 14.59 -30.87
CA CYS A 360 4.31 15.10 -31.79
C CYS A 360 3.12 15.69 -31.01
N PRO A 361 2.79 17.00 -31.15
CA PRO A 361 1.67 17.63 -30.44
C PRO A 361 0.32 16.96 -30.75
N ALA A 362 0.11 16.50 -31.99
CA ALA A 362 -1.13 15.85 -32.39
C ALA A 362 -1.40 14.53 -31.64
N LEU A 363 -0.35 13.79 -31.29
CA LEU A 363 -0.49 12.56 -30.49
C LEU A 363 -0.84 12.88 -29.04
N LEU A 364 -0.25 13.94 -28.48
CA LEU A 364 -0.55 14.41 -27.14
C LEU A 364 -2.00 14.90 -27.04
N GLN A 365 -2.43 15.71 -28.01
CA GLN A 365 -3.82 16.16 -28.13
C GLN A 365 -4.77 14.98 -28.22
N PHE A 366 -4.49 14.02 -29.11
CA PHE A 366 -5.32 12.82 -29.27
C PHE A 366 -5.46 12.04 -27.96
N LEU A 367 -4.36 11.80 -27.23
CA LEU A 367 -4.42 11.10 -25.94
C LEU A 367 -5.34 11.83 -24.96
N LEU A 368 -5.20 13.16 -24.86
CA LEU A 368 -5.95 13.99 -23.92
C LEU A 368 -7.43 14.10 -24.27
N GLU A 369 -7.78 14.27 -25.54
CA GLU A 369 -9.17 14.25 -26.01
C GLU A 369 -9.87 12.94 -25.63
N ASN A 370 -9.16 11.81 -25.71
CA ASN A 370 -9.71 10.50 -25.37
C ASN A 370 -9.82 10.25 -23.85
N VAL A 371 -9.04 10.94 -23.00
CA VAL A 371 -9.16 10.82 -21.53
C VAL A 371 -9.96 11.95 -20.90
N ALA A 372 -10.21 13.03 -21.63
CA ALA A 372 -10.79 14.28 -21.12
C ALA A 372 -11.98 13.99 -20.22
N ALA A 373 -13.00 13.30 -20.73
CA ALA A 373 -14.27 13.07 -20.04
C ALA A 373 -14.14 12.39 -18.65
N THR A 374 -13.07 11.62 -18.42
CA THR A 374 -12.85 10.91 -17.16
C THR A 374 -11.73 11.49 -16.30
N LEU A 375 -10.85 12.30 -16.90
CA LEU A 375 -9.66 12.81 -16.24
C LEU A 375 -10.03 13.83 -15.16
N GLN A 376 -9.55 13.59 -13.94
CA GLN A 376 -9.77 14.44 -12.77
C GLN A 376 -8.49 15.14 -12.35
N ILE A 377 -7.33 14.51 -12.56
CA ILE A 377 -6.02 15.10 -12.24
C ILE A 377 -5.08 14.91 -13.43
N LEU A 378 -4.53 16.02 -13.91
CA LEU A 378 -3.41 16.05 -14.85
C LEU A 378 -2.24 16.76 -14.17
N GLU A 379 -1.16 16.02 -13.91
CA GLU A 379 0.04 16.55 -13.29
C GLU A 379 1.21 16.45 -14.27
N LEU A 380 1.79 17.60 -14.61
CA LEU A 380 2.95 17.72 -15.49
C LEU A 380 4.06 18.40 -14.69
N GLU A 381 5.06 17.63 -14.29
CA GLU A 381 6.20 18.10 -13.50
C GLU A 381 7.48 17.98 -14.34
N ASP A 382 8.25 19.07 -14.45
CA ASP A 382 9.53 19.08 -15.19
C ASP A 382 9.43 18.56 -16.65
N CYS A 383 8.28 18.80 -17.30
CA CYS A 383 7.97 18.19 -18.60
C CYS A 383 8.52 18.94 -19.84
N GLY A 384 9.23 20.06 -19.68
CA GLY A 384 9.78 20.83 -20.81
C GLY A 384 8.77 21.05 -21.95
N ILE A 385 7.73 21.85 -21.70
CA ILE A 385 6.61 22.07 -22.63
C ILE A 385 6.94 23.25 -23.55
N GLY A 386 6.87 23.05 -24.88
CA GLY A 386 6.96 24.13 -25.86
C GLY A 386 5.59 24.65 -26.31
N ASP A 387 5.57 25.77 -27.01
CA ASP A 387 4.33 26.47 -27.44
C ASP A 387 3.37 25.57 -28.25
N SER A 388 3.91 24.73 -29.13
CA SER A 388 3.12 23.78 -29.93
C SER A 388 2.47 22.69 -29.08
N GLN A 389 3.18 22.20 -28.05
CA GLN A 389 2.64 21.23 -27.09
C GLN A 389 1.59 21.89 -26.20
N LEU A 390 1.86 23.10 -25.71
CA LEU A 390 0.89 23.88 -24.94
C LEU A 390 -0.39 24.08 -25.73
N SER A 391 -0.27 24.47 -27.00
CA SER A 391 -1.43 24.64 -27.91
C SER A 391 -2.22 23.35 -28.08
N ALA A 392 -1.56 22.19 -28.10
CA ALA A 392 -2.19 20.88 -28.13
C ALA A 392 -2.84 20.47 -26.79
N LEU A 393 -2.31 20.93 -25.66
CA LEU A 393 -2.90 20.73 -24.33
C LEU A 393 -4.15 21.58 -24.11
N LEU A 394 -4.17 22.80 -24.68
CA LEU A 394 -5.20 23.80 -24.41
C LEU A 394 -6.64 23.29 -24.63
N PRO A 395 -7.02 22.65 -25.76
CA PRO A 395 -8.39 22.18 -25.94
C PRO A 395 -8.89 21.28 -24.81
N ALA A 396 -8.07 20.32 -24.39
CA ALA A 396 -8.37 19.41 -23.30
C ALA A 396 -8.40 20.09 -21.91
N LEU A 397 -7.82 21.28 -21.77
CA LEU A 397 -7.88 22.11 -20.56
C LEU A 397 -9.03 23.13 -20.61
N THR A 398 -9.39 23.60 -21.80
CA THR A 398 -10.35 24.70 -22.01
C THR A 398 -11.80 24.20 -22.03
N ASP A 399 -12.05 22.97 -22.48
CA ASP A 399 -13.38 22.32 -22.34
C ASP A 399 -13.83 22.17 -20.86
N TYR A 400 -12.90 22.31 -19.90
CA TYR A 400 -13.17 22.27 -18.46
C TYR A 400 -13.23 23.66 -17.80
N LEU A 401 -12.68 24.69 -18.46
CA LEU A 401 -12.73 26.08 -18.00
C LEU A 401 -13.90 26.85 -18.63
N LEU A 402 -14.40 26.41 -19.80
CA LEU A 402 -15.56 26.99 -20.48
C LEU A 402 -16.88 26.28 -20.08
N TRP A 403 -17.24 26.36 -18.80
CA TRP A 403 -18.65 26.50 -18.43
C TRP A 403 -18.91 27.95 -18.01
N PRO A 404 -19.09 28.89 -18.97
CA PRO A 404 -19.69 30.17 -18.64
C PRO A 404 -21.18 29.94 -18.45
N GLY A 405 -21.69 30.27 -17.26
CA GLY A 405 -23.12 30.37 -17.03
C GLY A 405 -23.78 31.24 -18.09
N LYS A 406 -24.50 30.61 -19.02
CA LYS A 406 -25.58 31.24 -19.77
C LYS A 406 -26.90 30.67 -19.28
N THR A 407 -27.44 31.27 -18.22
CA THR A 407 -28.88 31.28 -18.01
C THR A 407 -29.51 32.23 -19.02
N SER A 408 -30.07 31.68 -20.10
CA SER A 408 -31.19 32.33 -20.77
C SER A 408 -32.06 31.28 -21.46
N ASN A 409 -33.26 31.13 -20.89
CA ASN A 409 -34.47 30.47 -21.37
C ASN A 409 -34.54 28.95 -21.24
N GLY A 410 -35.55 28.54 -20.49
CA GLY A 410 -35.66 27.22 -19.90
C GLY A 410 -36.17 26.16 -20.86
N GLU A 411 -35.67 24.96 -20.65
CA GLU A 411 -36.43 23.72 -20.65
C GLU A 411 -35.65 22.66 -19.88
N LYS A 412 -36.37 21.82 -19.15
CA LYS A 412 -35.84 20.86 -18.16
C LYS A 412 -35.07 19.74 -18.84
N GLY A 413 -33.80 19.60 -18.49
CA GLY A 413 -33.02 18.37 -18.64
C GLY A 413 -31.92 18.38 -17.59
N THR A 414 -31.97 17.45 -16.64
CA THR A 414 -30.93 17.28 -15.61
C THR A 414 -29.61 16.84 -16.23
N PRO A 415 -28.49 17.58 -16.10
CA PRO A 415 -27.18 17.05 -16.41
C PRO A 415 -26.47 16.63 -15.11
N SER A 416 -25.97 15.39 -15.12
CA SER A 416 -25.04 14.84 -14.14
C SER A 416 -23.77 15.69 -14.04
N HIS A 417 -23.31 15.90 -12.81
CA HIS A 417 -22.14 16.68 -12.39
C HIS A 417 -20.86 16.54 -13.25
N PRO A 418 -20.13 17.62 -13.56
CA PRO A 418 -18.73 17.51 -13.98
C PRO A 418 -17.81 17.51 -12.75
N HIS A 419 -16.89 16.55 -12.71
CA HIS A 419 -15.75 16.60 -11.80
C HIS A 419 -14.78 17.68 -12.28
N ASN A 420 -14.44 18.65 -11.43
CA ASN A 420 -13.44 19.68 -11.73
C ASN A 420 -12.09 19.02 -12.02
N LEU A 421 -11.55 19.18 -13.23
CA LEU A 421 -10.18 18.78 -13.57
C LEU A 421 -9.20 19.66 -12.79
N GLN A 422 -8.35 19.05 -11.97
CA GLN A 422 -7.23 19.71 -11.31
C GLN A 422 -5.99 19.53 -12.17
N THR A 423 -5.57 20.60 -12.84
CA THR A 423 -4.32 20.63 -13.60
C THR A 423 -3.23 21.27 -12.76
N ILE A 424 -2.12 20.55 -12.57
CA ILE A 424 -0.94 21.04 -11.85
C ILE A 424 0.23 20.98 -12.82
N ILE A 425 0.74 22.14 -13.22
CA ILE A 425 1.92 22.27 -14.06
C ILE A 425 3.02 22.88 -13.21
N TYR A 426 4.08 22.12 -12.96
CA TYR A 426 5.29 22.64 -12.34
C TYR A 426 6.30 22.97 -13.44
N PRO A 427 6.64 24.25 -13.66
CA PRO A 427 7.64 24.62 -14.66
C PRO A 427 9.01 24.08 -14.25
N ALA A 428 9.75 23.55 -15.22
CA ALA A 428 11.14 23.16 -15.01
C ALA A 428 11.95 24.38 -14.54
N TYR A 429 12.84 24.17 -13.56
CA TYR A 429 13.73 25.23 -13.04
C TYR A 429 14.39 26.00 -14.21
N GLY A 430 14.01 27.26 -14.40
CA GLY A 430 14.59 28.16 -15.38
C GLY A 430 13.72 28.56 -16.58
N MET A 431 12.50 28.02 -16.74
CA MET A 431 11.58 28.49 -17.80
C MET A 431 10.65 29.61 -17.28
N CYS A 432 10.94 30.85 -17.68
CA CYS A 432 10.00 31.98 -17.57
C CYS A 432 8.94 31.84 -18.66
N TRP A 433 7.68 31.61 -18.28
CA TRP A 433 6.55 31.69 -19.20
C TRP A 433 6.29 33.17 -19.50
N GLY A 434 6.56 33.60 -20.74
CA GLY A 434 6.14 34.91 -21.24
C GLY A 434 4.61 34.96 -21.34
N LYS A 435 4.04 36.12 -21.00
CA LYS A 435 2.60 36.39 -20.81
C LYS A 435 1.64 35.76 -21.81
#